data_AF-A0A1T1BNQ4-F1
#
_entry.id   AF-A0A1T1BNQ4-F1
#
_cell.length_a   1.000
_cell.length_b   1.000
_cell.length_c   1.000
_cell.angle_alpha   90.00
_cell.angle_beta   90.00
_cell.angle_gamma   90.00
#
_symmetry.space_group_name_H-M   'P 1'
#
loop_
_entity.id
_entity.type
_entity.pdbx_description
1 polymer ?
#
loop_
_entity_poly.entity_id
_entity_poly.type
_entity_poly.pdbx_seq_one_letter_code
_entity_poly.pdbx_strand_id
1 'polypeptide(L)' 'MCIATDIEKGEQVLLNKGNLAQCILASAAFPSLFSPVEIEGKVLIDGGVVNNYPIQEVIDLELMLSLESMFKKG' A
#
# COMPACT_ATOMS: atom_id res chain seq x y z
N MET A 1 -5.40 -3.95 -0.95
CA MET A 1 -4.25 -3.08 -1.21
C MET A 1 -4.10 -2.16 -0.02
N CYS A 2 -2.87 -1.98 0.46
CA CYS A 2 -2.54 -1.02 1.51
C CYS A 2 -1.39 -0.13 1.04
N ILE A 3 -1.29 1.07 1.59
CA ILE A 3 -0.18 1.98 1.35
C ILE A 3 0.60 2.13 2.65
N ALA A 4 1.92 2.05 2.57
CA ALA A 4 2.81 2.32 3.69
C ALA A 4 3.88 3.34 3.26
N THR A 5 4.54 3.93 4.24
CA THR A 5 5.69 4.82 4.00
C THR A 5 6.96 4.07 4.39
N ASP A 6 7.94 4.00 3.49
CA ASP A 6 9.31 3.61 3.82
C ASP A 6 9.94 4.75 4.62
N ILE A 7 10.24 4.51 5.91
CA ILE A 7 10.73 5.58 6.79
C ILE A 7 12.15 6.04 6.44
N GLU A 8 12.95 5.16 5.83
CA GLU A 8 14.35 5.49 5.50
C GLU A 8 14.42 6.42 4.28
N LYS A 9 13.49 6.24 3.34
CA LYS A 9 13.45 7.00 2.08
C LYS A 9 12.39 8.08 2.03
N GLY A 10 11.37 8.01 2.89
CA GLY A 10 10.17 8.84 2.81
C GLY A 10 9.31 8.55 1.58
N GLU A 11 9.38 7.32 1.06
CA GLU A 11 8.74 6.93 -0.19
C GLU A 11 7.50 6.06 0.05
N GLN A 12 6.54 6.15 -0.88
CA GLN A 12 5.37 5.29 -0.87
C GLN A 12 5.73 3.84 -1.21
N VAL A 13 5.20 2.90 -0.43
CA VAL A 13 5.25 1.47 -0.70
C VAL A 13 3.84 0.93 -0.90
N LEU A 14 3.61 0.40 -2.11
CA LEU A 14 2.37 -0.29 -2.46
C LEU A 14 2.41 -1.74 -1.93
N LEU A 15 1.54 -2.05 -0.98
CA LEU A 15 1.38 -3.39 -0.40
C LEU A 15 0.15 -4.07 -1.00
N ASN A 16 0.32 -4.74 -2.14
CA ASN A 16 -0.74 -5.43 -2.87
C ASN A 16 -0.58 -6.95 -2.94
N LYS A 17 0.42 -7.51 -2.23
CA LYS A 17 0.75 -8.93 -2.18
C LYS A 17 1.34 -9.29 -0.82
N GLY A 18 1.39 -10.59 -0.51
CA GLY A 18 1.98 -11.09 0.74
C GLY A 18 0.97 -11.26 1.87
N ASN A 19 1.45 -11.17 3.11
CA ASN A 19 0.62 -11.38 4.30
C ASN A 19 -0.30 -10.18 4.55
N LEU A 20 -1.61 -10.40 4.47
CA LEU A 20 -2.62 -9.35 4.64
C LEU A 20 -2.52 -8.63 6.00
N ALA A 21 -2.34 -9.36 7.09
CA ALA A 21 -2.29 -8.77 8.42
C ALA A 21 -1.06 -7.87 8.58
N GLN A 22 0.11 -8.28 8.09
CA GLN A 22 1.30 -7.44 8.08
C GLN A 22 1.10 -6.18 7.23
N CYS A 23 0.46 -6.30 6.07
CA CYS A 23 0.21 -5.15 5.20
C CYS A 23 -0.68 -4.11 5.87
N ILE A 24 -1.74 -4.55 6.56
CA ILE A 24 -2.63 -3.67 7.32
C ILE A 24 -1.88 -3.03 8.49
N LEU A 25 -1.12 -3.82 9.25
CA LEU A 25 -0.34 -3.31 10.38
C LEU A 25 0.67 -2.25 9.96
N ALA A 26 1.43 -2.49 8.89
CA ALA A 26 2.39 -1.52 8.36
C ALA A 26 1.69 -0.22 7.92
N SER A 27 0.59 -0.35 7.20
CA SER A 27 -0.18 0.77 6.66
C SER A 27 -0.84 1.65 7.74
N ALA A 28 -1.12 1.09 8.91
CA ALA A 28 -1.73 1.79 10.05
C ALA A 28 -0.73 2.15 11.16
N ALA A 29 0.58 1.92 10.96
CA ALA A 29 1.61 2.14 11.97
C ALA A 29 1.96 3.63 12.11
N PHE A 30 1.02 4.42 12.64
CA PHE A 30 1.15 5.88 12.75
C PHE A 30 2.32 6.25 13.68
N PRO A 31 3.26 7.12 13.23
CA PRO A 31 4.40 7.54 14.04
C PRO A 31 3.96 8.02 15.42
N SER A 32 4.75 7.69 16.45
CA SER A 32 4.47 7.94 17.88
C SER A 32 3.35 7.12 18.54
N LEU A 33 2.44 6.51 17.78
CA LEU A 33 1.35 5.69 18.34
C LEU A 33 1.63 4.19 18.21
N PHE A 34 2.23 3.76 17.11
CA PHE A 34 2.50 2.36 16.83
C PHE A 34 3.96 2.14 16.43
N SER A 35 4.47 0.94 16.68
CA SER A 35 5.81 0.55 16.25
C SER A 35 5.87 0.37 14.73
N PRO A 36 6.96 0.77 14.06
CA PRO A 36 7.17 0.46 12.65
C PRO A 36 7.15 -1.06 12.40
N VAL A 37 6.74 -1.46 11.20
CA VAL A 37 6.66 -2.86 10.78
C VAL A 37 7.71 -3.13 9.72
N GLU A 38 8.51 -4.17 9.92
CA GLU A 38 9.50 -4.58 8.93
C GLU A 38 8.90 -5.58 7.93
N ILE A 39 8.96 -5.25 6.64
CA ILE A 39 8.51 -6.13 5.54
C ILE A 39 9.58 -6.12 4.45
N GLU A 40 10.08 -7.30 4.08
CA GLU A 40 11.09 -7.48 3.02
C GLU A 40 12.33 -6.57 3.20
N GLY A 41 12.77 -6.38 4.45
CA GLY A 41 13.94 -5.55 4.81
C GLY A 41 13.69 -4.05 4.76
N LYS A 42 12.43 -3.60 4.58
CA LYS A 42 12.04 -2.19 4.68
C LYS A 42 11.35 -1.93 6.01
N VAL A 43 11.68 -0.81 6.64
CA VAL A 43 11.00 -0.33 7.85
C VAL A 43 9.83 0.55 7.43
N LEU A 44 8.61 0.06 7.66
CA LEU A 44 7.38 0.68 7.17
C LEU A 44 6.57 1.30 8.30
N ILE A 45 6.02 2.48 8.03
CA ILE A 45 5.08 3.21 8.89
C ILE A 45 3.79 3.52 8.10
N ASP A 46 2.85 4.20 8.78
CA ASP A 46 1.56 4.61 8.22
C ASP A 46 1.68 5.25 6.84
N GLY A 47 0.82 4.79 5.92
CA GLY A 47 0.81 5.27 4.54
C GLY A 47 0.28 6.69 4.40
N GLY A 48 -0.53 7.15 5.33
CA GLY A 48 -1.09 8.49 5.35
C GLY A 48 -0.06 9.59 5.55
N VAL A 49 1.16 9.25 5.97
CA VAL A 49 2.30 10.18 6.03
C VAL A 49 2.69 10.68 4.64
N VAL A 50 2.62 9.84 3.61
CA VAL A 50 2.97 10.21 2.22
C VAL A 50 1.76 10.26 1.29
N ASN A 51 0.75 9.42 1.53
CA ASN A 51 -0.46 9.34 0.71
C ASN A 51 -1.67 8.91 1.53
N ASN A 52 -2.34 9.91 2.12
CA ASN A 52 -3.54 9.72 2.93
C ASN A 52 -4.79 9.35 2.11
N TYR A 53 -4.79 9.64 0.80
CA TYR A 53 -5.90 9.37 -0.10
C TYR A 53 -5.36 8.79 -1.40
N PRO A 54 -5.16 7.46 -1.48
CA PRO A 54 -4.53 6.81 -2.64
C PRO A 54 -5.48 6.67 -3.82
N ILE A 55 -5.94 7.82 -4.33
CA ILE A 55 -6.93 7.93 -5.40
C ILE A 55 -6.34 7.38 -6.70
N GLN A 56 -5.07 7.69 -6.99
CA GLN A 56 -4.43 7.23 -8.22
C GLN A 56 -4.37 5.71 -8.28
N GLU A 57 -3.99 5.07 -7.18
CA GLU A 57 -3.88 3.62 -7.08
C GLU A 57 -5.25 2.94 -7.22
N VAL A 58 -6.31 3.56 -6.70
CA VAL A 58 -7.69 3.09 -6.88
C VAL A 58 -8.13 3.21 -8.34
N ILE A 59 -7.84 4.34 -9.00
CA ILE A 59 -8.15 4.54 -10.43
C ILE A 59 -7.42 3.50 -11.29
N ASP A 60 -6.13 3.27 -11.03
CA ASP A 60 -5.31 2.33 -11.78
C ASP A 60 -5.84 0.88 -11.65
N LEU A 61 -6.28 0.49 -10.45
CA LEU A 61 -6.93 -0.79 -10.21
C LEU A 61 -8.23 -0.93 -11.01
N GLU A 62 -9.08 0.10 -11.02
CA GLU A 62 -10.34 0.09 -11.76
C GLU A 62 -10.11 -0.05 -13.27
N LEU A 63 -9.14 0.72 -13.81
CA LEU A 63 -8.75 0.63 -15.21
C LEU A 63 -8.24 -0.77 -15.56
N MET A 64 -7.40 -1.37 -14.71
CA MET A 64 -6.88 -2.71 -14.92
C MET A 64 -8.01 -3.76 -14.94
N LEU A 65 -8.94 -3.70 -14.00
CA LEU A 65 -10.09 -4.63 -13.94
C LEU A 65 -11.00 -4.49 -15.18
N SER A 66 -11.22 -3.25 -15.64
CA SER A 66 -11.98 -2.98 -16.86
C SER A 66 -11.32 -3.61 -18.09
N LEU A 67 -10.00 -3.45 -18.24
CA LEU A 67 -9.25 -4.05 -19.34
C LEU A 67 -9.28 -5.59 -19.29
N GLU A 68 -9.09 -6.19 -18.12
CA GLU A 68 -9.19 -7.65 -17.97
C GLU A 68 -10.55 -8.19 -18.41
N SER A 69 -11.64 -7.48 -18.06
CA SER A 69 -13.00 -7.84 -18.45
C SER A 69 -13.21 -7.78 -19.97
N MET A 70 -12.59 -6.81 -20.65
CA MET A 70 -12.63 -6.69 -22.11
C MET A 70 -11.91 -7.86 -22.79
N PHE A 71 -10.74 -8.27 -22.29
CA PHE A 71 -9.97 -9.37 -22.90
C PHE A 71 -10.52 -10.76 -22.57
N LYS A 72 -11.20 -10.97 -21.44
CA LYS A 72 -11.83 -12.26 -21.08
C LYS A 72 -13.11 -12.57 -21.86
N LYS A 73 -13.72 -11.57 -22.51
CA LYS A 73 -14.95 -11.72 -23.31
C LYS A 73 -14.69 -11.95 -24.81
N GLY A 74 -13.42 -11.89 -25.23
CA GLY A 74 -12.99 -12.14 -26.61
C GLY A 74 -12.54 -13.57 -26.86
#